data_AF-A0A7W1G0A4-F1
#
_entry.id   AF-A0A7W1G0A4-F1
#
_cell.length_a   1.000
_cell.length_b   1.000
_cell.length_c   1.000
_cell.angle_alpha   90.00
_cell.angle_beta   90.00
_cell.angle_gamma   90.00
#
_symmetry.space_group_name_H-M   'P 1'
#
loop_
_entity.id
_entity.type
_entity.pdbx_description
1 polymer ?
#
loop_
_entity_poly.entity_id
_entity_poly.type
_entity_poly.pdbx_seq_one_letter_code
_entity_poly.pdbx_strand_id
1 'polypeptide(L)'
;MKNKYASSVIFLFATGNEHLLPHEFRKQIPYITISTRRKTDYSQYIGHEFRSFFDEAFEGAKLKNSYKRMKRTMIGFARSWIDLSETLAPLIKNAGKDKKMQKDILNAINYMSAHIGLSRSLKILGLSKALYHQWVLEARFDCFDSFTSLCIKRHPHQLELNEINTIKRMLTDPGYDHWPIVSIQGIALRKKNYCQFVPLVLFSDEKHLCSV
;
A
#
# COMPACT_ATOMS: atom_id res chain seq x y z
N MET A 1 -32.47 -52.06 29.59
CA MET A 1 -31.77 -52.07 28.29
C MET A 1 -30.49 -51.24 28.40
N LYS A 2 -29.37 -51.66 27.79
CA LYS A 2 -28.14 -50.84 27.74
C LYS A 2 -28.33 -49.72 26.72
N ASN A 3 -28.07 -48.47 27.12
CA ASN A 3 -28.08 -47.33 26.19
C ASN A 3 -26.98 -47.51 25.14
N LYS A 4 -27.34 -47.38 23.86
CA LYS A 4 -26.38 -47.39 22.74
C LYS A 4 -25.97 -45.94 22.46
N TYR A 5 -24.67 -45.67 22.48
CA TYR A 5 -24.10 -44.35 22.18
C TYR A 5 -23.46 -44.35 20.79
N ALA A 6 -23.46 -43.20 20.13
CA ALA A 6 -22.79 -43.03 18.84
C ALA A 6 -21.27 -43.25 18.96
N SER A 7 -20.65 -43.73 17.88
CA SER A 7 -19.20 -43.95 17.79
C SER A 7 -18.39 -42.68 18.06
N SER A 8 -18.89 -41.51 17.64
CA SER A 8 -18.28 -40.22 17.91
C SER A 8 -18.20 -39.88 19.40
N VAL A 9 -19.24 -40.20 20.18
CA VAL A 9 -19.25 -40.00 21.64
C VAL A 9 -18.21 -40.92 22.30
N ILE A 10 -18.15 -42.17 21.86
CA ILE A 10 -17.17 -43.15 22.35
C ILE A 10 -15.74 -42.67 22.05
N PHE A 11 -15.51 -42.17 20.83
CA PHE A 11 -14.24 -41.62 20.39
C PHE A 11 -13.79 -40.41 21.22
N LEU A 12 -14.71 -39.51 21.59
CA LEU A 12 -14.39 -38.35 22.43
C LEU A 12 -13.91 -38.75 23.84
N PHE A 13 -14.48 -39.81 24.42
CA PHE A 13 -14.00 -40.35 25.70
C PHE A 13 -12.66 -41.07 25.55
N ALA A 14 -12.44 -41.77 24.44
CA ALA A 14 -11.19 -42.47 24.13
C ALA A 14 -10.00 -41.54 23.85
N THR A 15 -10.26 -40.31 23.39
CA THR A 15 -9.26 -39.28 23.09
C THR A 15 -9.11 -38.25 24.21
N GLY A 16 -9.88 -38.35 25.30
CA GLY A 16 -9.87 -37.36 26.39
C GLY A 16 -10.54 -36.02 26.06
N ASN A 17 -11.22 -35.92 24.92
CA ASN A 17 -11.88 -34.71 24.42
C ASN A 17 -13.35 -34.58 24.85
N GLU A 18 -13.72 -35.17 25.99
CA GLU A 18 -15.08 -35.16 26.54
C GLU A 18 -15.63 -33.76 26.85
N HIS A 19 -14.77 -32.75 27.04
CA HIS A 19 -15.15 -31.36 27.30
C HIS A 19 -15.96 -30.74 26.16
N LEU A 20 -15.89 -31.29 24.93
CA LEU A 20 -16.69 -30.83 23.80
C LEU A 20 -18.15 -31.27 23.86
N LEU A 21 -18.47 -32.27 24.67
CA LEU A 21 -19.85 -32.69 24.88
C LEU A 21 -20.54 -31.73 25.86
N PRO A 22 -21.78 -31.31 25.57
CA PRO A 22 -22.58 -30.53 26.51
C PRO A 22 -22.59 -31.17 27.88
N HIS A 23 -22.43 -30.36 28.93
CA HIS A 23 -22.36 -30.83 30.31
C HIS A 23 -23.61 -31.64 30.71
N GLU A 24 -24.79 -31.21 30.25
CA GLU A 24 -26.05 -31.90 30.49
C GLU A 24 -26.09 -33.30 29.86
N PHE A 25 -25.47 -33.47 28.68
CA PHE A 25 -25.35 -34.78 28.05
C PHE A 25 -24.35 -35.68 28.79
N ARG A 26 -23.24 -35.13 29.27
CA ARG A 26 -22.24 -35.89 30.05
C ARG A 26 -22.80 -36.46 31.34
N LYS A 27 -23.68 -35.73 32.03
CA LYS A 27 -24.37 -36.20 33.25
C LYS A 27 -25.29 -37.39 33.01
N GLN A 28 -25.86 -37.52 31.81
CA GLN A 28 -26.77 -38.62 31.46
C GLN A 28 -26.03 -39.96 31.27
N ILE A 29 -24.70 -39.93 31.10
CA ILE A 29 -23.89 -41.12 30.89
C ILE A 29 -23.48 -41.71 32.24
N PRO A 30 -23.81 -42.99 32.53
CA PRO A 30 -23.42 -43.62 33.78
C PRO A 30 -21.89 -43.61 33.96
N TYR A 31 -21.43 -43.31 35.19
CA TYR A 31 -20.01 -43.26 35.53
C TYR A 31 -19.24 -44.53 35.13
N ILE A 32 -19.84 -45.70 35.33
CA ILE A 32 -19.24 -47.00 34.95
C ILE A 32 -18.92 -47.02 33.45
N THR A 33 -19.81 -46.49 32.60
CA THR A 33 -19.59 -46.43 31.15
C THR A 33 -18.41 -45.52 30.81
N ILE A 34 -18.35 -44.33 31.42
CA ILE A 34 -17.25 -43.38 31.23
C ILE A 34 -15.92 -44.02 31.66
N SER A 35 -15.89 -44.63 32.85
CA SER A 35 -14.69 -45.28 33.38
C SER A 35 -14.21 -46.42 32.49
N THR A 36 -15.11 -47.25 31.96
CA THR A 36 -14.73 -48.33 31.04
C THR A 36 -14.12 -47.76 29.77
N ARG A 37 -14.72 -46.73 29.17
CA ARG A 37 -14.21 -46.12 27.93
C ARG A 37 -12.84 -45.48 28.09
N ARG A 38 -12.58 -44.81 29.21
CA ARG A 38 -11.26 -44.20 29.48
C ARG A 38 -10.14 -45.24 29.68
N LYS A 39 -10.47 -46.43 30.18
CA LYS A 39 -9.52 -47.52 30.47
C LYS A 39 -9.36 -48.54 29.34
N THR A 40 -10.23 -48.48 28.33
CA THR A 40 -10.16 -49.41 27.20
C THR A 40 -8.93 -49.07 26.36
N ASP A 41 -8.08 -50.06 26.13
CA ASP A 41 -6.96 -49.92 25.20
C ASP A 41 -7.46 -50.07 23.76
N TYR A 42 -7.44 -48.97 23.02
CA TYR A 42 -7.90 -48.92 21.64
C TYR A 42 -6.83 -49.31 20.61
N SER A 43 -5.58 -49.55 21.04
CA SER A 43 -4.48 -49.96 20.15
C SER A 43 -4.66 -51.37 19.60
N GLN A 44 -5.43 -52.21 20.29
CA GLN A 44 -5.70 -53.60 19.91
C GLN A 44 -6.80 -53.74 18.85
N TYR A 45 -7.44 -52.63 18.45
CA TYR A 45 -8.51 -52.64 17.46
C TYR A 45 -7.94 -52.55 16.04
N ILE A 46 -8.49 -53.37 15.15
CA ILE A 46 -8.21 -53.28 13.70
C ILE A 46 -8.62 -51.89 13.21
N GLY A 47 -7.71 -51.18 12.52
CA GLY A 47 -7.95 -49.82 12.04
C GLY A 47 -7.47 -48.71 12.98
N HIS A 48 -6.78 -49.03 14.09
CA HIS A 48 -6.18 -48.02 14.97
C HIS A 48 -5.17 -47.12 14.25
N GLU A 49 -4.56 -47.60 13.17
CA GLU A 49 -3.64 -46.87 12.29
C GLU A 49 -4.29 -45.64 11.65
N PHE A 50 -5.61 -45.65 11.46
CA PHE A 50 -6.35 -44.52 10.90
C PHE A 50 -6.67 -43.44 11.95
N ARG A 51 -6.40 -43.70 13.23
CA ARG A 51 -6.69 -42.77 14.33
C ARG A 51 -5.97 -41.43 14.16
N SER A 52 -4.74 -41.45 13.65
CA SER A 52 -3.93 -40.25 13.41
C SER A 52 -4.64 -39.25 12.48
N PHE A 53 -5.29 -39.73 11.41
CA PHE A 53 -6.08 -38.87 10.50
C PHE A 53 -7.25 -38.21 11.22
N PHE A 54 -7.92 -38.94 12.11
CA PHE A 54 -9.02 -38.39 12.89
C PHE A 54 -8.53 -37.39 13.93
N ASP A 55 -7.42 -37.66 14.60
CA ASP A 55 -6.81 -36.75 15.58
C ASP A 55 -6.39 -35.43 14.90
N GLU A 56 -5.77 -35.49 13.71
CA GLU A 56 -5.40 -34.29 12.93
C GLU A 56 -6.64 -33.49 12.47
N ALA A 57 -7.63 -34.17 11.90
CA ALA A 57 -8.88 -33.53 11.48
C ALA A 57 -9.62 -32.88 12.66
N PHE A 58 -9.55 -33.52 13.82
CA PHE A 58 -10.20 -33.07 15.05
C PHE A 58 -9.48 -31.88 15.67
N GLU A 59 -8.15 -31.90 15.76
CA GLU A 59 -7.37 -30.74 16.20
C GLU A 59 -7.57 -29.55 15.24
N GLY A 60 -7.63 -29.79 13.94
CA GLY A 60 -8.01 -28.77 12.95
C GLY A 60 -9.41 -28.19 13.19
N ALA A 61 -10.39 -29.03 13.53
CA ALA A 61 -11.75 -28.58 13.87
C ALA A 61 -11.79 -27.77 15.18
N LYS A 62 -11.02 -28.18 16.20
CA LYS A 62 -10.89 -27.48 17.49
C LYS A 62 -10.25 -26.10 17.31
N LEU A 63 -9.19 -26.01 16.52
CA LEU A 63 -8.53 -24.76 16.15
C LEU A 63 -9.51 -23.83 15.42
N LYS A 64 -10.20 -24.35 14.40
CA LYS A 64 -11.20 -23.61 13.63
C LYS A 64 -12.35 -23.10 14.49
N ASN A 65 -12.79 -23.87 15.49
CA ASN A 65 -13.82 -23.44 16.41
C ASN A 65 -13.32 -22.33 17.34
N SER A 66 -12.10 -22.46 17.86
CA SER A 66 -11.46 -21.47 18.74
C SER A 66 -11.31 -20.11 18.05
N TYR A 67 -10.90 -20.11 16.77
CA TYR A 67 -10.76 -18.90 15.97
C TYR A 67 -12.01 -18.54 15.16
N LYS A 68 -13.16 -19.18 15.41
CA LYS A 68 -14.40 -18.95 14.64
C LYS A 68 -14.84 -17.49 14.67
N ARG A 69 -14.73 -16.85 15.85
CA ARG A 69 -15.05 -15.43 16.02
C ARG A 69 -14.09 -14.55 15.21
N MET A 70 -12.79 -14.75 15.39
CA MET A 70 -11.75 -13.99 14.68
C MET A 70 -11.87 -14.15 13.16
N LYS A 71 -12.07 -15.37 12.66
CA LYS A 71 -12.28 -15.66 11.24
C LYS A 71 -13.51 -14.92 10.69
N ARG A 72 -14.63 -14.93 11.42
CA ARG A 72 -15.84 -14.19 11.01
C ARG A 72 -15.58 -12.70 10.95
N THR A 73 -14.89 -12.14 11.95
CA THR A 73 -14.53 -10.73 11.98
C THR A 73 -13.59 -10.36 10.83
N MET A 74 -12.56 -11.17 10.55
CA MET A 74 -11.64 -10.95 9.42
C MET A 74 -12.35 -11.01 8.06
N ILE A 75 -13.26 -11.96 7.87
CA ILE A 75 -14.08 -12.03 6.65
C ILE A 75 -14.98 -10.79 6.54
N GLY A 76 -15.55 -10.33 7.65
CA GLY A 76 -16.29 -9.07 7.71
C GLY A 76 -15.44 -7.88 7.25
N PHE A 77 -14.25 -7.72 7.83
CA PHE A 77 -13.30 -6.68 7.43
C PHE A 77 -12.90 -6.76 5.95
N ALA A 78 -12.65 -7.96 5.43
CA ALA A 78 -12.30 -8.13 4.02
C ALA A 78 -13.45 -7.70 3.10
N ARG A 79 -14.69 -8.03 3.44
CA ARG A 79 -15.88 -7.59 2.68
C ARG A 79 -16.07 -6.09 2.76
N SER A 80 -16.05 -5.53 3.97
CA SER A 80 -16.14 -4.07 4.16
C SER A 80 -15.02 -3.31 3.45
N TRP A 81 -13.82 -3.90 3.37
CA TRP A 81 -12.71 -3.33 2.61
C TRP A 81 -12.98 -3.33 1.11
N ILE A 82 -13.54 -4.41 0.56
CA ILE A 82 -13.90 -4.47 -0.87
C ILE A 82 -14.89 -3.34 -1.19
N ASP A 83 -15.97 -3.22 -0.43
CA ASP A 83 -16.99 -2.18 -0.62
C ASP A 83 -16.38 -0.77 -0.50
N LEU A 84 -15.53 -0.55 0.52
CA LEU A 84 -14.85 0.72 0.71
C LEU A 84 -13.86 1.03 -0.42
N SER A 85 -13.15 0.02 -0.94
CA SER A 85 -12.15 0.20 -1.98
C SER A 85 -12.75 0.69 -3.31
N GLU A 86 -13.97 0.27 -3.64
CA GLU A 86 -14.71 0.76 -4.80
C GLU A 86 -15.00 2.27 -4.70
N THR A 87 -15.27 2.76 -3.49
CA THR A 87 -15.50 4.19 -3.24
C THR A 87 -14.21 5.01 -3.12
N LEU A 88 -13.14 4.41 -2.60
CA LEU A 88 -11.83 5.06 -2.44
C LEU A 88 -11.07 5.20 -3.77
N ALA A 89 -11.17 4.21 -4.66
CA ALA A 89 -10.48 4.23 -5.95
C ALA A 89 -10.74 5.50 -6.79
N PRO A 90 -12.00 5.96 -7.00
CA PRO A 90 -12.25 7.19 -7.74
C PRO A 90 -11.77 8.43 -6.97
N LEU A 91 -11.82 8.44 -5.64
CA LEU A 91 -11.28 9.55 -4.84
C LEU A 91 -9.78 9.70 -5.06
N ILE A 92 -9.03 8.60 -4.99
CA ILE A 92 -7.58 8.61 -5.21
C ILE A 92 -7.24 9.04 -6.65
N LYS A 93 -8.04 8.60 -7.64
CA LYS A 93 -7.89 9.05 -9.03
C LYS A 93 -8.13 10.55 -9.19
N ASN A 94 -9.15 11.09 -8.53
CA ASN A 94 -9.48 12.51 -8.57
C ASN A 94 -8.50 13.37 -7.76
N ALA A 95 -7.86 12.80 -6.73
CA ALA A 95 -6.87 13.48 -5.91
C ALA A 95 -5.63 13.93 -6.70
N GLY A 96 -5.35 13.33 -7.86
CA GLY A 96 -4.28 13.81 -8.75
C GLY A 96 -4.50 15.24 -9.29
N LYS A 97 -5.73 15.78 -9.20
CA LYS A 97 -6.07 17.15 -9.62
C LYS A 97 -6.13 18.14 -8.45
N ASP A 98 -6.34 17.66 -7.23
CA ASP A 98 -6.51 18.50 -6.04
C ASP A 98 -5.33 18.31 -5.07
N LYS A 99 -4.48 19.35 -4.98
CA LYS A 99 -3.32 19.38 -4.09
C LYS A 99 -3.69 19.21 -2.61
N LYS A 100 -4.88 19.65 -2.18
CA LYS A 100 -5.31 19.52 -0.78
C LYS A 100 -5.58 18.05 -0.47
N MET A 101 -6.36 17.39 -1.32
CA MET A 101 -6.70 15.98 -1.16
C MET A 101 -5.48 15.07 -1.28
N GLN A 102 -4.54 15.41 -2.17
CA GLN A 102 -3.24 14.75 -2.28
C GLN A 102 -2.47 14.77 -0.95
N LYS A 103 -2.41 15.94 -0.28
CA LYS A 103 -1.73 16.09 1.02
C LYS A 103 -2.40 15.29 2.13
N ASP A 104 -3.73 15.27 2.16
CA ASP A 104 -4.49 14.48 3.14
C ASP A 104 -4.24 12.97 2.96
N ILE A 105 -4.18 12.50 1.71
CA ILE A 105 -3.82 11.10 1.40
C ILE A 105 -2.38 10.78 1.83
N LEU A 106 -1.43 11.68 1.59
CA LEU A 106 -0.04 11.49 2.05
C LEU A 106 0.05 11.39 3.58
N ASN A 107 -0.72 12.20 4.30
CA ASN A 107 -0.79 12.12 5.77
C ASN A 107 -1.39 10.78 6.23
N ALA A 108 -2.46 10.32 5.58
CA ALA A 108 -3.05 9.00 5.85
C ALA A 108 -2.05 7.86 5.59
N ILE A 109 -1.29 7.92 4.49
CA ILE A 109 -0.23 6.94 4.19
C ILE A 109 0.84 6.96 5.27
N ASN A 110 1.29 8.14 5.71
CA ASN A 110 2.31 8.25 6.76
C ASN A 110 1.82 7.62 8.07
N TYR A 111 0.58 7.89 8.47
CA TYR A 111 -0.03 7.27 9.65
C TYR A 111 -0.10 5.74 9.54
N MET A 112 -0.60 5.21 8.41
CA MET A 112 -0.66 3.76 8.21
C MET A 112 0.73 3.11 8.14
N SER A 113 1.70 3.81 7.54
CA SER A 113 3.05 3.28 7.36
C SER A 113 3.75 2.98 8.68
N ALA A 114 3.42 3.73 9.74
CA ALA A 114 3.94 3.49 11.09
C ALA A 114 3.48 2.14 11.68
N HIS A 115 2.33 1.61 11.26
CA HIS A 115 1.76 0.38 11.82
C HIS A 115 1.96 -0.85 10.93
N ILE A 116 1.80 -0.70 9.61
CA ILE A 116 1.80 -1.83 8.66
C ILE A 116 2.93 -1.76 7.62
N GLY A 117 3.69 -0.66 7.61
CA GLY A 117 4.74 -0.40 6.64
C GLY A 117 4.24 0.25 5.34
N LEU A 118 5.12 1.00 4.68
CA LEU A 118 4.79 1.78 3.49
C LEU A 118 4.27 0.91 2.33
N SER A 119 4.91 -0.22 2.06
CA SER A 119 4.54 -1.09 0.93
C SER A 119 3.13 -1.66 1.05
N ARG A 120 2.70 -2.04 2.27
CA ARG A 120 1.34 -2.53 2.54
C ARG A 120 0.33 -1.40 2.50
N SER A 121 0.68 -0.24 3.07
CA SER A 121 -0.15 0.97 3.05
C SER A 121 -0.49 1.40 1.62
N LEU A 122 0.49 1.41 0.71
CA LEU A 122 0.29 1.74 -0.69
C LEU A 122 -0.57 0.70 -1.42
N LYS A 123 -0.39 -0.61 -1.14
CA LYS A 123 -1.22 -1.67 -1.72
C LYS A 123 -2.68 -1.57 -1.30
N ILE A 124 -2.93 -1.26 -0.02
CA ILE A 124 -4.28 -1.06 0.51
C ILE A 124 -4.94 0.10 -0.25
N LEU A 125 -4.27 1.25 -0.37
CA LEU A 125 -4.82 2.38 -1.11
C LEU A 125 -4.78 2.23 -2.65
N GLY A 126 -4.26 1.14 -3.20
CA GLY A 126 -4.14 0.97 -4.65
C GLY A 126 -3.19 1.98 -5.33
N LEU A 127 -2.23 2.55 -4.59
CA LEU A 127 -1.27 3.52 -5.10
C LEU A 127 0.03 2.86 -5.54
N SER A 128 0.55 3.27 -6.70
CA SER A 128 1.88 2.84 -7.13
C SER A 128 2.98 3.56 -6.34
N LYS A 129 4.11 2.90 -6.12
CA LYS A 129 5.27 3.52 -5.46
C LYS A 129 5.74 4.77 -6.21
N ALA A 130 5.76 4.71 -7.54
CA ALA A 130 6.17 5.84 -8.38
C ALA A 130 5.27 7.05 -8.18
N LEU A 131 3.95 6.84 -8.18
CA LEU A 131 2.97 7.91 -7.96
C LEU A 131 3.09 8.51 -6.55
N TYR A 132 3.26 7.67 -5.53
CA TYR A 132 3.53 8.14 -4.16
C TYR A 132 4.78 9.03 -4.09
N HIS A 133 5.90 8.60 -4.66
CA HIS A 133 7.13 9.40 -4.65
C HIS A 133 6.96 10.71 -5.43
N GLN A 134 6.25 10.69 -6.55
CA GLN A 134 5.89 11.90 -7.27
C GLN A 134 5.10 12.86 -6.39
N TRP A 135 4.06 12.38 -5.71
CA TRP A 135 3.23 13.20 -4.83
C TRP A 135 4.01 13.78 -3.64
N VAL A 136 4.93 13.00 -3.06
CA VAL A 136 5.83 13.49 -2.01
C VAL A 136 6.75 14.60 -2.51
N LEU A 137 7.26 14.49 -3.74
CA LEU A 137 8.09 15.54 -4.35
C LEU A 137 7.28 16.80 -4.63
N GLU A 138 6.08 16.65 -5.20
CA GLU A 138 5.15 17.77 -5.46
C GLU A 138 4.73 18.49 -4.18
N ALA A 139 4.51 17.75 -3.08
CA ALA A 139 4.16 18.34 -1.79
C ALA A 139 5.35 19.03 -1.09
N ARG A 140 6.60 18.68 -1.45
CA ARG A 140 7.82 19.27 -0.86
C ARG A 140 8.34 20.47 -1.64
N PHE A 141 8.08 20.53 -2.95
CA PHE A 141 8.57 21.58 -3.82
C PHE A 141 7.41 22.25 -4.53
N ASP A 142 7.07 23.47 -4.11
CA ASP A 142 6.14 24.29 -4.86
C ASP A 142 6.86 24.90 -6.09
N CYS A 143 6.49 24.45 -7.27
CA CYS A 143 7.10 24.85 -8.54
C CYS A 143 6.53 26.19 -9.04
N PHE A 144 6.61 27.24 -8.22
CA PHE A 144 6.01 28.55 -8.55
C PHE A 144 6.68 29.27 -9.73
N ASP A 145 7.96 29.00 -10.02
CA ASP A 145 8.78 29.88 -10.87
C ASP A 145 9.16 29.29 -12.25
N SER A 146 8.54 28.17 -12.65
CA SER A 146 8.84 27.51 -13.91
C SER A 146 7.96 27.99 -15.06
N PHE A 147 8.56 28.41 -16.17
CA PHE A 147 7.86 28.82 -17.39
C PHE A 147 6.96 27.72 -18.00
N THR A 148 7.35 26.45 -17.87
CA THR A 148 6.63 25.29 -18.43
C THR A 148 5.77 24.55 -17.42
N SER A 149 5.50 25.14 -16.23
CA SER A 149 4.79 24.50 -15.10
C SER A 149 5.41 23.20 -14.56
N LEU A 150 6.66 22.92 -14.93
CA LEU A 150 7.46 21.79 -14.48
C LEU A 150 8.51 22.25 -13.47
N CYS A 151 8.67 21.56 -12.35
CA CYS A 151 9.64 21.96 -11.34
C CYS A 151 11.08 22.03 -11.89
N ILE A 152 11.69 23.21 -11.82
CA ILE A 152 13.11 23.45 -12.14
C ILE A 152 14.03 22.50 -11.35
N LYS A 153 13.69 22.20 -10.08
CA LYS A 153 14.43 21.22 -9.25
C LYS A 153 14.36 19.77 -9.75
N ARG A 154 13.33 19.42 -10.54
CA ARG A 154 13.15 18.09 -11.14
C ARG A 154 13.77 18.02 -12.54
N HIS A 155 13.88 19.16 -13.21
CA HIS A 155 14.45 19.32 -14.54
C HIS A 155 15.53 20.41 -14.51
N PRO A 156 16.74 20.11 -14.04
CA PRO A 156 17.79 21.11 -13.83
C PRO A 156 18.20 21.84 -15.11
N HIS A 157 17.87 21.32 -16.29
CA HIS A 157 18.15 21.98 -17.58
C HIS A 157 17.12 23.04 -18.01
N GLN A 158 16.11 23.34 -17.18
CA GLN A 158 15.12 24.39 -17.46
C GLN A 158 15.57 25.74 -16.91
N LEU A 159 15.25 26.80 -17.66
CA LEU A 159 15.49 28.19 -17.29
C LEU A 159 14.36 28.71 -16.39
N GLU A 160 14.71 29.45 -15.35
CA GLU A 160 13.73 30.14 -14.50
C GLU A 160 13.14 31.37 -15.23
N LEU A 161 11.93 31.81 -14.84
CA LEU A 161 11.31 33.00 -15.43
C LEU A 161 12.17 34.26 -15.27
N ASN A 162 12.83 34.39 -14.13
CA ASN A 162 13.76 35.49 -13.89
C ASN A 162 14.97 35.44 -14.83
N GLU A 163 15.49 34.25 -15.12
CA GLU A 163 16.59 34.06 -16.08
C GLU A 163 16.13 34.44 -17.50
N ILE A 164 14.95 33.97 -17.94
CA ILE A 164 14.35 34.32 -19.24
C ILE A 164 14.21 35.83 -19.39
N ASN A 165 13.67 36.51 -18.37
CA ASN A 165 13.49 37.95 -18.39
C ASN A 165 14.83 38.71 -18.41
N THR A 166 15.84 38.18 -17.74
CA THR A 166 17.19 38.76 -17.73
C THR A 166 17.85 38.63 -19.10
N ILE A 167 17.76 37.47 -19.74
CA ILE A 167 18.31 37.27 -21.10
C ILE A 167 17.59 38.17 -22.10
N LYS A 168 16.24 38.21 -22.05
CA LYS A 168 15.46 39.12 -22.91
C LYS A 168 15.93 40.55 -22.76
N ARG A 169 16.10 41.03 -21.52
CA ARG A 169 16.58 42.37 -21.23
C ARG A 169 17.97 42.64 -21.81
N MET A 170 18.90 41.68 -21.70
CA MET A 170 20.26 41.83 -22.22
C MET A 170 20.32 41.77 -23.76
N LEU A 171 19.41 41.02 -24.41
CA LEU A 171 19.33 40.97 -25.87
C LEU A 171 18.61 42.18 -26.49
N THR A 172 17.75 42.86 -25.72
CA THR A 172 17.02 44.07 -26.18
C THR A 172 17.65 45.38 -25.72
N ASP A 173 18.79 45.33 -25.03
CA ASP A 173 19.49 46.51 -24.56
C ASP A 173 20.31 47.11 -25.73
N PRO A 174 20.07 48.37 -26.12
CA PRO A 174 20.78 49.01 -27.23
C PRO A 174 22.31 49.07 -27.02
N GLY A 175 22.80 48.89 -25.79
CA GLY A 175 24.24 48.74 -25.52
C GLY A 175 24.87 47.44 -26.07
N TYR A 176 24.05 46.44 -26.40
CA TYR A 176 24.48 45.11 -26.86
C TYR A 176 24.00 44.73 -28.27
N ASP A 177 23.36 45.64 -29.03
CA ASP A 177 22.73 45.37 -30.34
C ASP A 177 23.65 44.72 -31.39
N HIS A 178 24.96 44.93 -31.30
CA HIS A 178 25.95 44.39 -32.26
C HIS A 178 26.82 43.28 -31.66
N TRP A 179 26.52 42.85 -30.43
CA TRP A 179 27.28 41.82 -29.77
C TRP A 179 26.76 40.44 -30.18
N PRO A 180 27.64 39.48 -30.51
CA PRO A 180 27.20 38.12 -30.75
C PRO A 180 26.65 37.52 -29.45
N ILE A 181 25.61 36.69 -29.56
CA ILE A 181 24.89 36.07 -28.43
C ILE A 181 25.87 35.37 -27.47
N VAL A 182 26.92 34.73 -27.99
CA VAL A 182 27.97 34.06 -27.20
C VAL A 182 28.73 35.03 -26.30
N SER A 183 29.02 36.25 -26.76
CA SER A 183 29.69 37.28 -25.96
C SER A 183 28.77 37.85 -24.89
N ILE A 184 27.49 38.05 -25.21
CA ILE A 184 26.47 38.44 -24.23
C ILE A 184 26.40 37.37 -23.14
N GLN A 185 26.36 36.08 -23.52
CA GLN A 185 26.39 34.91 -22.63
C GLN A 185 27.70 34.78 -21.81
N GLY A 186 28.83 35.29 -22.29
CA GLY A 186 30.05 35.38 -21.47
C GLY A 186 29.95 36.41 -20.33
N ILE A 187 29.34 37.56 -20.59
CA ILE A 187 29.23 38.69 -19.64
C ILE A 187 28.29 38.36 -18.49
N ALA A 188 27.03 38.14 -18.82
CA ALA A 188 26.16 37.13 -18.23
C ALA A 188 26.73 36.23 -17.11
N LEU A 189 27.50 35.20 -17.50
CA LEU A 189 28.10 34.21 -16.61
C LEU A 189 29.11 34.86 -15.66
N ARG A 190 29.91 35.81 -16.16
CA ARG A 190 30.91 36.53 -15.37
C ARG A 190 30.28 37.42 -14.28
N LYS A 191 29.11 38.01 -14.54
CA LYS A 191 28.37 38.84 -13.59
C LYS A 191 27.57 38.03 -12.55
N LYS A 192 27.62 36.68 -12.60
CA LYS A 192 26.85 35.76 -11.73
C LYS A 192 25.33 36.03 -11.70
N ASN A 193 24.79 36.60 -12.77
CA ASN A 193 23.36 36.92 -12.81
C ASN A 193 22.48 35.68 -13.09
N TYR A 194 23.07 34.52 -13.45
CA TYR A 194 22.38 33.27 -13.77
C TYR A 194 23.35 32.07 -13.82
N CYS A 195 22.82 30.85 -13.62
CA CYS A 195 23.63 29.64 -13.37
C CYS A 195 23.47 28.51 -14.40
N GLN A 196 22.49 28.54 -15.30
CA GLN A 196 22.23 27.40 -16.18
C GLN A 196 22.05 27.83 -17.65
N PHE A 197 22.97 27.43 -18.54
CA PHE A 197 22.67 27.39 -19.98
C PHE A 197 23.20 26.10 -20.61
N VAL A 198 22.25 25.26 -21.03
CA VAL A 198 22.40 24.34 -22.17
C VAL A 198 22.79 25.19 -23.39
N PRO A 199 23.60 24.70 -24.35
CA PRO A 199 24.03 25.51 -25.49
C PRO A 199 22.83 26.17 -26.18
N LEU A 200 22.82 27.51 -26.23
CA LEU A 200 21.80 28.34 -26.90
C LEU A 200 21.65 28.05 -28.41
N VAL A 201 22.47 27.15 -28.94
CA VAL A 201 22.48 26.69 -30.33
C VAL A 201 21.17 25.97 -30.71
N LEU A 202 20.38 25.49 -29.76
CA LEU A 202 19.13 24.76 -30.04
C LEU A 202 17.87 25.64 -30.17
N PHE A 203 17.96 26.97 -29.96
CA PHE A 203 16.82 27.88 -30.15
C PHE A 203 16.81 28.59 -31.51
N SER A 204 17.77 28.31 -32.40
CA SER A 204 17.89 28.98 -33.71
C SER A 204 17.08 28.36 -34.86
N ASP A 205 16.23 27.36 -34.61
CA ASP A 205 15.43 26.73 -35.69
C ASP A 205 13.94 27.11 -35.73
N GLU A 206 13.51 28.13 -34.99
CA GLU A 206 12.21 28.77 -35.25
C GLU A 206 12.33 30.22 -35.72
N LYS A 207 12.34 30.32 -37.06
CA LYS A 207 11.65 31.34 -37.87
C LYS A 207 12.32 32.72 -37.95
N HIS A 208 12.83 32.98 -39.15
CA HIS A 208 12.53 34.16 -39.96
C HIS A 208 11.72 35.25 -39.23
N LEU A 209 12.37 36.34 -38.82
CA LEU A 209 11.79 37.67 -38.66
C LEU A 209 12.90 38.65 -38.24
N CYS A 210 13.72 39.05 -39.20
CA CYS A 210 14.33 40.37 -39.27
C CYS A 210 14.72 40.57 -40.73
N SER A 211 13.71 40.86 -41.54
CA SER A 211 13.86 41.51 -42.83
C SER A 211 13.63 43.00 -42.63
N VAL A 212 14.61 43.77 -43.08
CA VAL A 212 14.75 45.24 -43.11
C VAL A 212 15.27 45.88 -41.84
#